data_AF-A0A536QYM0-F1
#
_entry.id   AF-A0A536QYM0-F1
#
_cell.length_a   1.000
_cell.length_b   1.000
_cell.length_c   1.000
_cell.angle_alpha   90.00
_cell.angle_beta   90.00
_cell.angle_gamma   90.00
#
_symmetry.space_group_name_H-M   'P 1'
#
loop_
_entity.id
_entity.type
_entity.pdbx_description
1 polymer ?
#
loop_
_entity_poly.entity_id
_entity_poly.type
_entity_poly.pdbx_seq_one_letter_code
_entity_poly.pdbx_strand_id
1 'polypeptide(L)'
;MAAEDETNRRARGRRLSNIVAGLTGAHLQDEPAWSRYWWVDDLLEDSIETIAPLTVEIRGDLVWGDGRHDWTMPFRGRISLAEPADLLASYEFELANAATGLQKVGYSDRRFEPRTDPTEWLFTFRSRN
;
A
#
# COMPACT_ATOMS: atom_id res chain seq x y z
N MET A 1 2.91 -23.64 19.09
CA MET A 1 1.54 -23.45 18.55
C MET A 1 1.15 -21.98 18.40
N ALA A 2 0.75 -21.22 19.43
CA ALA A 2 0.31 -19.81 19.21
C ALA A 2 1.40 -18.85 18.71
N ALA A 3 2.66 -19.04 19.09
CA ALA A 3 3.79 -18.20 18.66
C ALA A 3 4.26 -18.48 17.21
N GLU A 4 4.09 -19.72 16.74
CA GLU A 4 4.42 -20.11 15.36
C GLU A 4 3.38 -19.57 14.38
N ASP A 5 2.10 -19.59 14.76
CA ASP A 5 1.01 -18.99 13.97
C ASP A 5 1.18 -17.47 13.83
N GLU A 6 1.56 -16.79 14.90
CA GLU A 6 1.82 -15.34 14.89
C GLU A 6 3.05 -14.98 14.04
N THR A 7 4.12 -15.78 14.12
CA THR A 7 5.33 -15.58 13.32
C THR A 7 5.04 -15.79 11.83
N ASN A 8 4.30 -16.85 11.49
CA ASN A 8 3.89 -17.14 10.12
C ASN A 8 2.93 -16.07 9.58
N ARG A 9 2.02 -15.56 10.41
CA ARG A 9 1.13 -14.44 10.06
C ARG A 9 1.92 -13.18 9.74
N ARG A 10 2.87 -12.79 10.59
CA ARG A 10 3.76 -11.63 10.35
C ARG A 10 4.66 -11.79 9.13
N ALA A 11 5.14 -13.01 8.86
CA ALA A 11 5.94 -13.28 7.66
C ALA A 11 5.11 -13.18 6.38
N ARG A 12 3.86 -13.66 6.39
CA ARG A 12 2.92 -13.52 5.26
C ARG A 12 2.51 -12.08 5.03
N GLY A 13 2.21 -11.31 6.08
CA GLY A 13 1.90 -9.89 6.01
C GLY A 13 3.03 -9.12 5.32
N ARG A 14 4.26 -9.26 5.81
CA ARG A 14 5.45 -8.63 5.20
C ARG A 14 5.65 -8.98 3.73
N ARG A 15 5.37 -10.22 3.33
CA ARG A 15 5.48 -10.60 1.91
C ARG A 15 4.46 -9.86 1.04
N LEU A 16 3.22 -9.73 1.51
CA LEU A 16 2.18 -8.97 0.80
C LEU A 16 2.53 -7.49 0.73
N SER A 17 2.97 -6.90 1.85
CA SER A 17 3.39 -5.49 1.93
C SER A 17 4.51 -5.18 0.93
N ASN A 18 5.54 -6.02 0.86
CA ASN A 18 6.62 -5.88 -0.12
C ASN A 18 6.14 -5.99 -1.58
N ILE A 19 5.20 -6.89 -1.87
CA ILE A 19 4.64 -7.04 -3.23
C ILE A 19 3.87 -5.76 -3.61
N VAL A 20 3.03 -5.27 -2.71
CA VAL A 20 2.23 -4.05 -2.94
C VAL A 20 3.15 -2.82 -3.09
N ALA A 21 4.15 -2.70 -2.24
CA ALA A 21 5.16 -1.64 -2.32
C ALA A 21 5.91 -1.67 -3.65
N GLY A 22 6.39 -2.85 -4.07
CA GLY A 22 7.06 -3.02 -5.35
C GLY A 22 6.17 -2.68 -6.56
N LEU A 23 4.92 -3.16 -6.58
CA LEU A 23 3.97 -2.87 -7.65
C LEU A 23 3.64 -1.38 -7.72
N THR A 24 3.38 -0.77 -6.58
CA THR A 24 3.08 0.67 -6.51
C THR A 24 4.27 1.49 -6.96
N GLY A 25 5.47 1.14 -6.48
CA GLY A 25 6.72 1.79 -6.89
C GLY A 25 6.89 1.77 -8.40
N ALA A 26 6.60 0.63 -9.04
CA ALA A 26 6.66 0.51 -10.50
C ALA A 26 5.68 1.47 -11.21
N HIS A 27 4.41 1.53 -10.79
CA HIS A 27 3.43 2.46 -11.37
C HIS A 27 3.81 3.92 -11.18
N LEU A 28 4.29 4.28 -9.98
CA LEU A 28 4.70 5.64 -9.69
C LEU A 28 5.86 6.11 -10.57
N GLN A 29 6.78 5.24 -10.99
CA GLN A 29 7.87 5.66 -11.89
C GLN A 29 7.37 6.18 -13.25
N ASP A 30 6.18 5.78 -13.68
CA ASP A 30 5.57 6.24 -14.93
C ASP A 30 4.75 7.53 -14.76
N GLU A 31 4.52 7.98 -13.52
CA GLU A 31 3.72 9.17 -13.22
C GLU A 31 4.56 10.46 -13.38
N PRO A 32 4.13 11.46 -14.18
CA PRO A 32 4.88 12.71 -14.36
C PRO A 32 5.09 13.51 -13.07
N ALA A 33 4.19 13.35 -12.09
CA ALA A 33 4.29 14.00 -10.79
C ALA A 33 5.29 13.31 -9.84
N TRP A 34 5.77 12.11 -10.21
CA TRP A 34 6.74 11.36 -9.44
C TRP A 34 8.16 11.65 -9.92
N SER A 35 9.05 11.95 -8.98
CA SER A 35 10.46 12.10 -9.31
C SER A 35 11.13 10.74 -9.49
N ARG A 36 11.93 10.58 -10.55
CA ARG A 36 12.79 9.41 -10.75
C ARG A 36 13.81 9.13 -9.62
N TYR A 37 14.01 10.11 -8.73
CA TYR A 37 14.88 9.98 -7.57
C TYR A 37 14.14 9.54 -6.31
N TRP A 38 12.81 9.41 -6.38
CA TRP A 38 11.99 8.94 -5.29
C TRP A 38 11.75 7.44 -5.39
N TRP A 39 11.70 6.79 -4.23
CA TRP A 39 11.55 5.35 -4.08
C TRP A 39 10.36 5.02 -3.17
N VAL A 40 9.90 3.77 -3.26
CA VAL A 40 8.92 3.15 -2.36
C VAL A 40 9.60 1.94 -1.73
N ASP A 41 9.43 1.74 -0.42
CA ASP A 41 10.11 0.67 0.33
C ASP A 41 9.14 -0.35 0.92
N ASP A 42 8.17 0.12 1.72
CA ASP A 42 7.28 -0.78 2.47
C ASP A 42 5.84 -0.27 2.48
N LEU A 43 4.91 -1.18 2.79
CA LEU A 43 3.54 -0.87 3.15
C LEU A 43 3.34 -1.22 4.62
N LEU A 44 2.95 -0.22 5.38
CA LEU A 44 2.63 -0.39 6.79
C LEU A 44 1.12 -0.55 6.93
N GLU A 45 0.66 -1.79 6.82
CA GLU A 45 -0.76 -2.10 6.90
C GLU A 45 -1.36 -1.76 8.28
N ASP A 46 -2.54 -1.14 8.28
CA ASP A 46 -3.38 -1.01 9.48
C ASP A 46 -4.45 -2.12 9.53
N SER A 47 -4.89 -2.58 8.36
CA SER A 47 -5.99 -3.52 8.18
C SER A 47 -5.84 -4.29 6.87
N ILE A 48 -6.20 -5.57 6.93
CA ILE A 48 -6.36 -6.45 5.77
C ILE A 48 -7.67 -7.19 5.99
N GLU A 49 -8.66 -6.91 5.16
CA GLU A 49 -10.03 -7.40 5.33
C GLU A 49 -10.53 -8.09 4.06
N THR A 50 -11.17 -9.25 4.21
CA THR A 50 -11.88 -9.88 3.10
C THR A 50 -13.24 -9.21 2.93
N ILE A 51 -13.41 -8.42 1.87
CA ILE A 51 -14.63 -7.64 1.61
C ILE A 51 -15.62 -8.36 0.69
N ALA A 52 -15.17 -9.38 -0.04
CA ALA A 52 -16.00 -10.26 -0.86
C ALA A 52 -15.27 -11.61 -1.08
N PRO A 53 -15.93 -12.66 -1.59
CA PRO A 53 -15.23 -13.88 -2.00
C PRO A 53 -14.07 -13.53 -2.93
N LEU A 54 -12.87 -14.04 -2.60
CA LEU A 54 -11.63 -13.82 -3.35
C LEU A 54 -11.20 -12.34 -3.49
N THR A 55 -11.77 -11.42 -2.71
CA THR A 55 -11.38 -10.01 -2.73
C THR A 55 -10.97 -9.53 -1.34
N VAL A 56 -9.77 -8.98 -1.26
CA VAL A 56 -9.24 -8.37 -0.04
C VAL A 56 -9.07 -6.86 -0.23
N GLU A 57 -9.35 -6.11 0.82
CA GLU A 57 -9.01 -4.70 0.96
C GLU A 57 -7.88 -4.58 1.98
N ILE A 58 -6.88 -3.79 1.63
CA ILE A 58 -5.72 -3.46 2.45
C ILE A 58 -5.75 -1.95 2.64
N ARG A 59 -5.58 -1.49 3.87
CA ARG A 59 -5.36 -0.07 4.16
C ARG A 59 -4.09 0.09 4.98
N GLY A 60 -3.55 1.30 4.97
CA GLY A 60 -2.37 1.64 5.74
C GLY A 60 -1.62 2.80 5.13
N ASP A 61 -0.31 2.81 5.33
CA ASP A 61 0.56 3.84 4.78
C ASP A 61 1.69 3.25 3.96
N LEU A 62 1.91 3.81 2.78
CA LEU A 62 3.06 3.50 1.96
C LEU A 62 4.26 4.35 2.38
N VAL A 63 5.40 3.69 2.60
CA VAL A 63 6.69 4.33 2.87
C VAL A 63 7.36 4.70 1.56
N TRP A 64 7.75 5.96 1.44
CA TRP A 64 8.47 6.48 0.29
C TRP A 64 9.55 7.46 0.72
N GLY A 65 10.54 7.71 -0.13
CA GLY A 65 11.62 8.62 0.21
C GLY A 65 12.32 9.23 -0.99
N ASP A 66 13.18 10.20 -0.71
CA ASP A 66 13.99 10.91 -1.72
C ASP A 66 15.50 10.62 -1.63
N GLY A 67 15.85 9.58 -0.88
CA GLY A 67 17.24 9.19 -0.60
C GLY A 67 17.89 9.96 0.56
N ARG A 68 17.22 10.98 1.11
CA ARG A 68 17.65 11.67 2.34
C ARG A 68 16.67 11.50 3.48
N HIS A 69 15.39 11.42 3.15
CA HIS A 69 14.31 11.30 4.13
C HIS A 69 13.29 10.27 3.68
N ASP A 70 12.61 9.73 4.69
CA ASP A 70 11.59 8.71 4.54
C ASP A 70 10.28 9.25 5.12
N TRP A 71 9.23 9.16 4.33
CA TRP A 71 7.90 9.66 4.66
C TRP A 71 6.84 8.61 4.42
N THR A 72 5.64 8.89 4.89
CA THR A 72 4.47 8.04 4.69
C THR A 72 3.34 8.78 3.98
N MET A 73 2.67 8.08 3.06
CA MET A 73 1.44 8.55 2.42
C MET A 73 0.32 7.51 2.58
N PRO A 74 -0.94 7.94 2.68
CA PRO A 74 -2.06 7.02 2.82
C PRO A 74 -2.14 6.08 1.60
N PHE A 75 -2.53 4.85 1.87
CA PHE A 75 -2.69 3.79 0.89
C PHE A 75 -4.00 3.04 1.12
N ARG A 76 -4.69 2.73 0.02
CA ARG A 76 -5.75 1.74 -0.03
C ARG A 76 -5.55 0.84 -1.24
N GLY A 77 -5.60 -0.47 -1.01
CA GLY A 77 -5.50 -1.45 -2.08
C GLY A 77 -6.67 -2.42 -2.04
N ARG A 78 -7.28 -2.67 -3.19
CA ARG A 78 -8.21 -3.77 -3.39
C ARG A 78 -7.59 -4.77 -4.34
N ILE A 79 -7.56 -6.03 -3.95
CA ILE A 79 -7.00 -7.11 -4.73
C ILE A 79 -8.07 -8.18 -4.87
N SER A 80 -8.39 -8.53 -6.10
CA SER A 80 -9.28 -9.64 -6.43
C SER A 80 -8.48 -10.76 -7.07
N LEU A 81 -8.67 -11.98 -6.58
CA LEU A 81 -8.07 -13.19 -7.09
C LEU A 81 -9.04 -13.86 -8.09
N ALA A 82 -8.48 -14.52 -9.10
CA ALA A 82 -9.24 -15.36 -10.02
C ALA A 82 -9.53 -16.73 -9.37
N GLU A 83 -10.33 -17.56 -10.04
CA GLU A 83 -10.32 -19.00 -9.77
C GLU A 83 -9.48 -19.72 -10.82
N PRO A 84 -8.56 -20.62 -10.41
CA PRO A 84 -8.19 -20.95 -9.03
C PRO A 84 -7.53 -19.77 -8.27
N ALA A 85 -7.70 -19.75 -6.94
CA ALA A 85 -7.39 -18.64 -6.01
C ALA A 85 -5.89 -18.32 -5.84
N ASP A 86 -5.06 -18.77 -6.77
CA ASP A 86 -3.62 -18.57 -6.86
C ASP A 86 -3.24 -17.55 -7.95
N LEU A 87 -4.20 -17.05 -8.73
CA LEU A 87 -3.98 -16.05 -9.77
C LEU A 87 -4.58 -14.69 -9.41
N LEU A 88 -3.87 -13.62 -9.72
CA LEU A 88 -4.35 -12.25 -9.59
C LEU A 88 -5.31 -11.93 -10.76
N ALA A 89 -6.58 -11.66 -10.45
CA ALA A 89 -7.57 -11.22 -11.44
C ALA A 89 -7.50 -9.72 -11.67
N SER A 90 -7.51 -8.94 -10.59
CA SER A 90 -7.46 -7.48 -10.69
C SER A 90 -6.93 -6.85 -9.42
N TYR A 91 -6.46 -5.61 -9.56
CA TYR A 91 -6.24 -4.75 -8.41
C TYR A 91 -6.61 -3.30 -8.70
N GLU A 92 -6.87 -2.58 -7.63
CA GLU A 92 -7.01 -1.13 -7.60
C GLU A 92 -6.21 -0.61 -6.41
N PHE A 93 -5.26 0.28 -6.66
CA PHE A 93 -4.44 0.93 -5.65
C PHE A 93 -4.70 2.43 -5.68
N GLU A 94 -5.04 3.00 -4.54
CA GLU A 94 -5.31 4.41 -4.35
C GLU A 94 -4.28 4.98 -3.35
N LEU A 95 -3.63 6.08 -3.73
CA LEU A 95 -2.48 6.60 -2.99
C LEU A 95 -2.50 8.11 -2.86
N ALA A 96 -2.00 8.56 -1.70
CA ALA A 96 -1.89 9.95 -1.33
C ALA A 96 -3.23 10.70 -1.35
N ASN A 97 -3.29 11.81 -0.62
CA ASN A 97 -4.51 12.61 -0.55
C ASN A 97 -4.38 13.77 -1.53
N ALA A 98 -5.30 13.88 -2.48
CA ALA A 98 -5.28 14.92 -3.51
C ALA A 98 -5.24 16.34 -2.91
N ALA A 99 -5.90 16.56 -1.77
CA ALA A 99 -5.95 17.85 -1.10
C ALA A 99 -4.60 18.27 -0.48
N THR A 100 -3.77 17.30 -0.07
CA THR A 100 -2.50 17.55 0.64
C THR A 100 -1.26 17.12 -0.15
N GLY A 101 -1.45 16.57 -1.35
CA GLY A 101 -0.41 15.92 -2.12
C GLY A 101 0.14 14.66 -1.44
N LEU A 102 1.43 14.40 -1.67
CA LEU A 102 2.11 13.19 -1.16
C LEU A 102 2.21 13.12 0.37
N GLN A 103 2.10 14.26 1.06
CA GLN A 103 2.40 14.41 2.49
C GLN A 103 3.83 13.99 2.87
N LYS A 104 4.52 14.81 3.66
CA LYS A 104 5.88 14.53 4.16
C LYS A 104 5.88 14.31 5.66
N VAL A 105 5.07 13.35 6.11
CA VAL A 105 5.05 12.94 7.51
C VAL A 105 6.18 11.96 7.74
N GLY A 106 7.13 12.31 8.62
CA GLY A 106 8.28 11.47 8.90
C GLY A 106 7.85 10.10 9.40
N TYR A 107 8.48 9.05 8.90
CA TYR A 107 8.19 7.67 9.30
C TYR A 107 8.29 7.47 10.83
N SER A 108 9.21 8.16 11.50
CA SER A 108 9.40 8.13 12.96
C SER A 108 8.28 8.80 13.77
N ASP A 109 7.48 9.68 13.13
CA ASP A 109 6.55 10.57 13.81
C ASP A 109 5.11 10.04 13.81
N ARG A 110 4.93 8.76 13.41
CA ARG A 110 3.64 8.07 13.22
C ARG A 110 2.78 7.88 14.49
N ARG A 111 3.11 8.55 15.60
CA ARG A 111 2.46 8.39 16.92
C ARG A 111 1.07 9.00 17.04
N PHE A 112 0.52 9.65 16.02
CA PHE A 112 -0.69 10.44 16.19
C PHE A 112 -1.74 10.10 15.14
N GLU A 113 -2.70 9.28 15.59
CA GLU A 113 -4.06 9.09 15.07
C GLU A 113 -4.26 8.18 13.84
N PRO A 114 -5.34 7.37 13.82
CA PRO A 114 -5.80 6.71 12.62
C PRO A 114 -6.06 7.77 11.53
N ARG A 115 -5.37 7.65 10.39
CA ARG A 115 -5.61 8.56 9.28
C ARG A 115 -7.04 8.37 8.78
N THR A 116 -7.78 9.47 8.66
CA THR A 116 -9.07 9.45 7.98
C THR A 116 -8.82 9.15 6.50
N ASP A 117 -9.62 8.25 5.92
CA ASP A 117 -9.55 7.94 4.48
C ASP A 117 -9.64 9.26 3.67
N PRO A 118 -8.72 9.49 2.72
CA PRO A 118 -8.82 10.61 1.79
C PRO A 118 -10.19 10.64 1.09
N THR A 119 -10.78 11.82 0.98
CA THR A 119 -12.01 12.00 0.19
C THR A 119 -11.73 11.88 -1.31
N GLU A 120 -10.53 12.25 -1.73
CA GLU A 120 -10.03 12.13 -3.10
C GLU A 120 -8.56 11.70 -3.07
N TRP A 121 -8.24 10.74 -3.92
CA TRP A 121 -6.91 10.14 -4.02
C TRP A 121 -6.10 10.81 -5.12
N LEU A 122 -4.82 11.06 -4.86
CA LEU A 122 -3.96 11.71 -5.83
C LEU A 122 -3.58 10.77 -6.99
N PHE A 123 -3.34 9.50 -6.67
CA PHE A 123 -3.07 8.47 -7.68
C PHE A 123 -4.08 7.34 -7.55
N THR A 124 -4.45 6.77 -8.70
CA THR A 124 -5.26 5.58 -8.77
C THR A 124 -4.74 4.67 -9.88
N PHE A 125 -4.21 3.52 -9.49
CA PHE A 125 -3.70 2.50 -10.41
C PHE A 125 -4.67 1.34 -10.45
N ARG A 126 -5.00 0.88 -11.66
CA ARG A 126 -5.92 -0.23 -11.87
C ARG A 126 -5.35 -1.20 -12.87
N SER A 127 -5.48 -2.49 -12.57
CA SER A 127 -5.21 -3.55 -13.53
C SER A 127 -6.34 -4.57 -13.52
N ARG A 128 -6.63 -5.09 -14.71
CA ARG A 128 -7.52 -6.22 -14.93
C ARG A 128 -6.75 -7.18 -15.84
N ASN A 129 -6.54 -8.39 -15.35
CA ASN A 129 -5.90 -9.47 -16.08
C ASN A 129 -6.95 -10.24 -16.90
#